data_AF-A0A142FPQ3-F1
#
_entry.id   AF-A0A142FPQ3-F1
#
_cell.length_a   1.000
_cell.length_b   1.000
_cell.length_c   1.000
_cell.angle_alpha   90.00
_cell.angle_beta   90.00
_cell.angle_gamma   90.00
#
_symmetry.space_group_name_H-M   'P 1'
#
loop_
_entity.id
_entity.type
_entity.pdbx_description
1 polymer ?
#
loop_
_entity_poly.entity_id
_entity_poly.type
_entity_poly.pdbx_seq_one_letter_code
_entity_poly.pdbx_strand_id
1 'polypeptide(L)'
;MTKTHKATSQEQFLMHRKLTVQGLGERQWEELIQELNNNPGVDFAERKSGNQLHVTYDGTHYSTDELIELIGAHGGGLKPGWWTRRKLAGYRFTDENVRANAKHVPVCCSKMPPMKK
;
A
#
# COMPACT_ATOMS: atom_id res chain seq x y z
N MET A 1 -21.39 8.94 -0.19
CA MET A 1 -21.05 8.49 1.18
C MET A 1 -19.58 8.74 1.38
N THR A 2 -19.21 9.68 2.26
CA THR A 2 -17.82 9.92 2.66
C THR A 2 -17.34 8.66 3.39
N LYS A 3 -16.28 8.03 2.89
CA LYS A 3 -15.65 6.91 3.59
C LYS A 3 -14.88 7.51 4.77
N THR A 4 -15.16 7.03 5.98
CA THR A 4 -14.39 7.42 7.16
C THR A 4 -13.04 6.73 7.10
N HIS A 5 -11.99 7.49 6.78
CA HIS A 5 -10.61 7.02 6.82
C HIS A 5 -10.05 7.06 8.24
N LYS A 6 -9.03 6.23 8.53
CA LYS A 6 -8.29 6.34 9.78
C LYS A 6 -7.65 7.72 9.89
N ALA A 7 -7.70 8.32 11.08
CA ALA A 7 -7.18 9.67 11.33
C ALA A 7 -5.69 9.84 11.01
N THR A 8 -4.92 8.75 10.96
CA THR A 8 -3.49 8.73 10.62
C THR A 8 -3.23 8.79 9.12
N SER A 9 -4.23 8.58 8.27
CA SER A 9 -4.06 8.49 6.82
C SER A 9 -4.27 9.83 6.13
N GLN A 10 -3.35 10.19 5.23
CA GLN A 10 -3.53 11.33 4.34
C GLN A 10 -4.23 10.87 3.05
N GLU A 11 -5.44 11.36 2.79
CA GLU A 11 -6.27 10.89 1.67
C GLU A 11 -5.54 10.92 0.31
N GLN A 12 -4.75 11.96 0.07
CA GLN A 12 -3.97 12.12 -1.17
C GLN A 12 -2.86 11.08 -1.38
N PHE A 13 -2.47 10.35 -0.33
CA PHE A 13 -1.42 9.34 -0.37
C PHE A 13 -1.94 7.91 -0.17
N LEU A 14 -3.27 7.73 -0.16
CA LEU A 14 -3.87 6.42 -0.06
C LEU A 14 -3.63 5.59 -1.33
N MET A 15 -3.22 4.35 -1.10
CA MET A 15 -2.86 3.37 -2.12
C MET A 15 -3.76 2.16 -2.02
N HIS A 16 -4.36 1.76 -3.14
CA HIS A 16 -5.21 0.58 -3.21
C HIS A 16 -4.49 -0.60 -3.87
N ARG A 17 -4.46 -1.75 -3.21
CA ARG A 17 -3.86 -2.98 -3.71
C ARG A 17 -4.86 -4.11 -3.75
N LYS A 18 -4.84 -4.86 -4.86
CA LYS A 18 -5.69 -6.04 -5.09
C LYS A 18 -4.82 -7.23 -5.46
N LEU A 19 -4.58 -8.09 -4.48
CA LEU A 19 -3.66 -9.22 -4.56
C LEU A 19 -4.42 -10.53 -4.35
N THR A 20 -4.18 -11.52 -5.21
CA THR A 20 -4.72 -12.87 -5.00
C THR A 20 -3.71 -13.66 -4.18
N VAL A 21 -4.13 -14.09 -2.99
CA VAL A 21 -3.31 -14.80 -2.02
C VAL A 21 -3.64 -16.29 -2.05
N GLN A 22 -2.62 -17.12 -1.85
CA GLN A 22 -2.69 -18.58 -1.79
C GLN A 22 -1.99 -19.07 -0.53
N GLY A 23 -2.27 -20.30 -0.10
CA GLY A 23 -1.58 -20.94 1.04
C GLY A 23 -2.15 -20.59 2.43
N LEU A 24 -3.08 -19.65 2.53
CA LEU A 24 -3.74 -19.30 3.80
C LEU A 24 -5.03 -20.10 4.01
N GLY A 25 -5.13 -20.74 5.17
CA GLY A 25 -6.38 -21.24 5.73
C GLY A 25 -7.21 -20.12 6.38
N GLU A 26 -8.43 -20.46 6.83
CA GLU A 26 -9.38 -19.47 7.35
C GLU A 26 -8.86 -18.72 8.58
N ARG A 27 -8.25 -19.42 9.56
CA ARG A 27 -7.66 -18.77 10.74
C ARG A 27 -6.54 -17.78 10.37
N GLN A 28 -5.65 -18.16 9.45
CA GLN A 28 -4.57 -17.27 9.01
C GLN A 28 -5.11 -16.05 8.26
N TRP A 29 -6.22 -16.20 7.54
CA TRP A 29 -6.91 -15.06 6.92
C TRP A 29 -7.49 -14.10 7.96
N GLU A 30 -8.14 -14.62 8.99
CA GLU A 30 -8.68 -13.80 10.08
C GLU A 30 -7.56 -13.04 10.79
N GLU A 31 -6.46 -13.72 11.12
CA GLU A 31 -5.28 -13.12 11.76
C GLU A 31 -4.63 -12.05 10.88
N LEU A 32 -4.40 -12.33 9.59
CA LEU A 32 -3.84 -11.37 8.63
C LEU A 32 -4.69 -10.11 8.49
N ILE A 33 -6.01 -10.27 8.34
CA ILE A 33 -6.94 -9.13 8.19
C ILE A 33 -7.01 -8.31 9.48
N GLN A 34 -7.01 -8.97 10.64
CA GLN A 34 -6.98 -8.28 11.93
C GLN A 34 -5.68 -7.49 12.11
N GLU A 35 -4.52 -8.09 11.79
CA GLU A 35 -3.23 -7.41 11.89
C GLU A 35 -3.13 -6.21 10.95
N LEU A 36 -3.53 -6.36 9.69
CA LEU A 36 -3.60 -5.26 8.74
C LEU A 36 -4.52 -4.14 9.25
N ASN A 37 -5.72 -4.45 9.74
CA ASN A 37 -6.64 -3.44 10.25
C ASN A 37 -6.21 -2.82 11.57
N ASN A 38 -5.26 -3.41 12.30
CA ASN A 38 -4.66 -2.82 13.51
C ASN A 38 -3.41 -1.99 13.19
N ASN A 39 -2.82 -2.14 12.00
CA ASN A 39 -1.66 -1.35 11.58
C ASN A 39 -2.04 0.13 11.38
N PRO A 40 -1.30 1.10 11.96
CA PRO A 40 -1.61 2.53 11.83
C PRO A 40 -1.42 3.10 10.42
N GLY A 41 -0.59 2.48 9.59
CA GLY A 41 -0.35 2.85 8.19
C GLY A 41 -1.32 2.20 7.19
N VAL A 42 -2.17 1.28 7.64
CA VAL A 42 -3.20 0.64 6.80
C VAL A 42 -4.55 1.22 7.15
N ASP A 43 -5.22 1.82 6.19
CA ASP A 43 -6.56 2.40 6.36
C ASP A 43 -7.62 1.31 6.53
N PHE A 44 -7.62 0.34 5.61
CA PHE A 44 -8.58 -0.74 5.61
C PHE A 44 -8.10 -1.96 4.82
N ALA A 45 -8.40 -3.15 5.32
CA ALA A 45 -8.11 -4.43 4.67
C ALA A 45 -9.30 -5.38 4.74
N GLU A 46 -9.59 -6.06 3.64
CA GLU A 46 -10.62 -7.09 3.59
C GLU A 46 -10.26 -8.23 2.63
N ARG A 47 -10.79 -9.42 2.92
CA ARG A 47 -10.79 -10.56 2.01
C ARG A 47 -12.05 -10.54 1.16
N LYS A 48 -11.90 -10.58 -0.16
CA LYS A 48 -12.96 -10.82 -1.13
C LYS A 48 -12.96 -12.26 -1.64
N SER A 49 -13.98 -12.61 -2.41
CA SER A 49 -14.10 -13.92 -3.07
C SER A 49 -12.86 -14.26 -3.90
N GLY A 50 -12.58 -15.56 -4.02
CA GLY A 50 -11.39 -16.04 -4.74
C GLY A 50 -10.06 -15.69 -4.06
N ASN A 51 -10.06 -15.55 -2.72
CA ASN A 51 -8.88 -15.26 -1.91
C ASN A 51 -8.17 -13.96 -2.33
N GLN A 52 -8.96 -12.96 -2.70
CA GLN A 52 -8.44 -11.66 -3.10
C GLN A 52 -8.37 -10.73 -1.89
N LEU A 53 -7.17 -10.38 -1.48
CA LEU A 53 -6.92 -9.34 -0.49
C LEU A 53 -7.06 -7.96 -1.14
N HIS A 54 -7.95 -7.14 -0.61
CA HIS A 54 -8.07 -5.72 -0.96
C HIS A 54 -7.55 -4.93 0.24
N VAL A 55 -6.51 -4.12 0.02
CA VAL A 55 -5.92 -3.26 1.05
C VAL A 55 -5.87 -1.83 0.56
N THR A 56 -6.20 -0.91 1.46
CA THR A 56 -5.94 0.51 1.34
C THR A 56 -4.97 0.90 2.43
N TYR A 57 -3.83 1.49 2.07
CA TYR A 57 -2.82 1.94 3.02
C TYR A 57 -2.27 3.32 2.65
N ASP A 58 -1.67 4.02 3.60
CA ASP A 58 -0.96 5.28 3.35
C ASP A 58 0.43 4.98 2.79
N GLY A 59 0.68 5.35 1.54
CA GLY A 59 1.94 5.09 0.84
C GLY A 59 3.15 5.83 1.41
N THR A 60 2.95 6.79 2.32
CA THR A 60 4.04 7.46 3.04
C THR A 60 4.59 6.61 4.18
N HIS A 61 3.78 5.71 4.74
CA HIS A 61 4.09 4.91 5.93
C HIS A 61 4.07 3.39 5.70
N TYR A 62 3.56 2.93 4.56
CA TYR A 62 3.43 1.51 4.23
C TYR A 62 3.71 1.25 2.74
N SER A 63 3.91 -0.01 2.35
CA SER A 63 4.28 -0.37 0.98
C SER A 63 3.75 -1.74 0.53
N THR A 64 3.81 -1.96 -0.78
CA THR A 64 3.48 -3.23 -1.41
C THR A 64 4.40 -4.35 -0.92
N ASP A 65 5.67 -4.05 -0.64
CA ASP A 65 6.63 -5.07 -0.20
C ASP A 65 6.40 -5.47 1.25
N GLU A 66 6.16 -4.51 2.15
CA GLU A 66 5.74 -4.81 3.53
C GLU A 66 4.44 -5.64 3.57
N LEU A 67 3.49 -5.35 2.68
CA LEU A 67 2.27 -6.15 2.53
C LEU A 67 2.58 -7.60 2.10
N ILE A 68 3.52 -7.80 1.17
CA ILE A 68 3.92 -9.14 0.70
C ILE A 68 4.66 -9.90 1.80
N GLU A 69 5.57 -9.23 2.52
CA GLU A 69 6.29 -9.80 3.65
C GLU A 69 5.31 -10.26 4.74
N LEU A 70 4.31 -9.43 5.06
CA LEU A 70 3.27 -9.79 6.03
C LEU A 70 2.45 -10.99 5.57
N ILE A 71 2.02 -11.04 4.30
CA ILE A 71 1.34 -12.21 3.73
C ILE A 71 2.21 -13.47 3.89
N GLY A 72 3.52 -13.35 3.65
CA GLY A 72 4.50 -14.43 3.82
C GLY A 72 4.67 -14.88 5.27
N ALA A 73 4.69 -13.94 6.23
CA ALA A 73 4.79 -14.22 7.66
C ALA A 73 3.59 -15.04 8.18
N HIS A 74 2.41 -14.85 7.59
CA HIS A 74 1.21 -15.67 7.85
C HIS A 74 1.21 -17.02 7.12
N GLY A 75 2.27 -17.36 6.37
CA GLY A 75 2.40 -18.60 5.60
C GLY A 75 1.77 -18.56 4.20
N GLY A 76 1.38 -17.37 3.74
CA GLY A 76 0.75 -17.15 2.45
C GLY A 76 1.75 -16.81 1.35
N GLY A 77 1.24 -16.75 0.13
CA GLY A 77 1.99 -16.27 -1.02
C GLY A 77 1.06 -15.67 -2.07
N LEU A 78 1.62 -14.89 -2.99
CA LEU A 78 0.85 -14.38 -4.11
C LEU A 78 0.72 -15.44 -5.20
N LYS A 79 -0.46 -15.51 -5.83
CA LYS A 79 -0.66 -16.35 -7.02
C LYS A 79 0.40 -16.02 -8.08
N PRO A 80 1.25 -16.97 -8.50
CA PRO A 80 2.31 -16.70 -9.45
C PRO A 80 1.74 -16.41 -10.85
N GLY A 81 2.51 -15.69 -11.66
CA GLY A 81 2.15 -15.41 -13.05
C GLY A 81 2.82 -14.16 -13.60
N TRP A 82 2.83 -14.05 -14.93
CA TRP A 82 3.28 -12.83 -15.61
C TRP A 82 2.49 -11.60 -15.18
N TRP A 83 1.16 -11.74 -15.08
CA TRP A 83 0.28 -10.63 -14.68
C TRP A 83 0.54 -10.15 -13.26
N THR A 84 0.74 -11.06 -12.31
CA THR A 84 1.10 -10.71 -10.93
C THR A 84 2.41 -9.93 -10.91
N ARG A 85 3.46 -10.41 -11.60
CA ARG A 85 4.75 -9.71 -11.69
C ARG A 85 4.63 -8.31 -12.28
N ARG A 86 3.92 -8.16 -13.41
CA ARG A 86 3.68 -6.87 -14.08
C ARG A 86 2.94 -5.89 -13.15
N LYS A 87 1.92 -6.37 -12.44
CA LYS A 87 1.13 -5.58 -11.49
C LYS A 87 1.99 -5.11 -10.31
N LEU A 88 2.77 -6.02 -9.71
CA LEU A 88 3.66 -5.68 -8.59
C LEU A 88 4.70 -4.62 -8.97
N ALA A 89 5.27 -4.69 -10.18
CA ALA A 89 6.17 -3.66 -10.68
C ALA A 89 5.49 -2.28 -10.74
N GLY A 90 4.24 -2.21 -11.20
CA GLY A 90 3.46 -0.98 -11.20
C GLY A 90 3.16 -0.46 -9.79
N TYR A 91 2.79 -1.34 -8.87
CA TYR A 91 2.51 -0.97 -7.48
C TYR A 91 3.74 -0.41 -6.76
N ARG A 92 4.90 -1.07 -6.89
CA ARG A 92 6.16 -0.58 -6.34
C ARG A 92 6.55 0.79 -6.89
N PHE A 93 6.39 0.98 -8.21
CA PHE A 93 6.64 2.27 -8.85
C PHE A 93 5.73 3.37 -8.27
N THR A 94 4.45 3.08 -8.04
CA THR A 94 3.55 4.06 -7.41
C THR A 94 3.88 4.34 -5.95
N ASP A 95 4.30 3.32 -5.18
CA ASP A 95 4.72 3.50 -3.79
C ASP A 95 5.94 4.43 -3.70
N GLU A 96 6.93 4.21 -4.57
CA GLU A 96 8.13 5.06 -4.65
C GLU A 96 7.77 6.50 -5.01
N ASN A 97 6.88 6.70 -5.99
CA ASN A 97 6.43 8.03 -6.39
C ASN A 97 5.73 8.78 -5.25
N VAL A 98 4.84 8.13 -4.49
CA VAL A 98 4.18 8.78 -3.35
C VAL A 98 5.18 9.10 -2.24
N ARG A 99 6.11 8.19 -1.95
CA ARG A 99 7.17 8.45 -0.97
C ARG A 99 8.09 9.60 -1.36
N ALA A 100 8.41 9.73 -2.65
CA ALA A 100 9.19 10.84 -3.17
C ALA A 100 8.40 12.16 -3.12
N ASN A 101 7.14 12.15 -3.55
CA ASN A 101 6.27 13.33 -3.57
C ASN A 101 5.93 13.84 -2.18
N ALA A 102 5.73 12.96 -1.19
CA ALA A 102 5.49 13.35 0.19
C ALA A 102 6.66 14.11 0.82
N LYS A 103 7.89 13.88 0.32
CA LYS A 103 9.10 14.62 0.74
C LYS A 103 9.38 15.83 -0.14
N HIS A 104 8.67 16.00 -1.25
CA HIS A 104 8.98 17.04 -2.22
C HIS A 104 8.44 18.40 -1.76
N VAL A 105 9.34 19.38 -1.65
CA VAL A 105 8.97 20.79 -1.52
C VAL A 105 8.80 21.37 -2.93
N PRO A 106 7.62 21.90 -3.29
CA PRO A 106 7.40 22.43 -4.63
C PRO A 106 8.35 23.61 -4.90
N VAL A 107 9.09 23.50 -5.99
CA VAL A 107 9.98 24.59 -6.44
C VAL A 107 9.15 25.56 -7.28
N CYS A 108 9.11 26.83 -6.88
CA CYS A 108 8.50 27.87 -7.68
C CYS A 108 9.45 28.24 -8.83
N CYS A 109 9.06 27.93 -10.07
CA CYS A 109 9.81 28.28 -11.28
C CYS A 109 9.97 29.80 -11.47
N SER A 110 9.17 30.62 -10.79
CA SER A 110 9.27 32.09 -10.80
C SER A 110 10.18 32.65 -9.71
N LYS A 111 10.74 31.80 -8.83
CA LYS A 111 11.69 32.26 -7.81
C LYS A 111 13.02 32.54 -8.48
N MET A 112 13.44 33.80 -8.49
CA MET A 112 14.74 34.19 -9.04
C MET A 112 15.86 33.36 -8.37
N PRO A 113 16.81 32.84 -9.16
CA PRO A 113 17.96 32.10 -8.61
C PRO A 113 18.77 33.01 -7.66
N PRO A 114 19.44 32.44 -6.65
CA PRO A 114 20.22 33.23 -5.70
C PRO A 114 21.31 34.01 -6.43
N MET A 115 21.29 35.33 -6.31
CA MET A 115 22.32 36.20 -6.90
C MET A 115 23.66 35.96 -6.18
N LYS A 116 24.75 35.78 -6.94
CA LYS A 116 26.09 35.71 -6.37
C LYS A 116 26.42 37.03 -5.67
N LYS A 117 27.00 36.96 -4.47
CA LYS A 117 27.56 38.12 -3.77
C LYS A 117 28.72 38.72 -4.56
#